data_AF-A0AAC8TGB8-F1
#
_entry.id   AF-A0AAC8TGB8-F1
#
_cell.length_a   1.000
_cell.length_b   1.000
_cell.length_c   1.000
_cell.angle_alpha   90.00
_cell.angle_beta   90.00
_cell.angle_gamma   90.00
#
_symmetry.space_group_name_H-M   'P 1'
#
loop_
_entity.id
_entity.type
_entity.pdbx_description
1 polymer ?
#
loop_
_entity_poly.entity_id
_entity_poly.type
_entity_poly.pdbx_seq_one_letter_code
_entity_poly.pdbx_strand_id
1 'polypeptide(L)'
;MRARGSWILSFALALALSLSGAAMAADFLGPESCKGCHPAAYDAWMQSKHARAGDSLSEAQQKDARCLSCHAPDQASQGVGHVTCETCHGGGQYYSPNYVMKDAELARLVGLVDPSEKACRNCHDASSPSLKPFNFVESLKAIDHWSAARTGKSARAETPSPEPVKKK
;
A
#
# COMPACT_ATOMS: atom_id res chain seq x y z
N MET A 1 0.31 38.37 -54.47
CA MET A 1 1.23 37.33 -53.95
C MET A 1 0.53 36.61 -52.80
N ARG A 2 0.13 35.34 -52.96
CA ARG A 2 -0.60 34.57 -51.93
C ARG A 2 0.40 33.69 -51.19
N ALA A 3 0.66 34.00 -49.92
CA ALA A 3 1.55 33.22 -49.06
C ALA A 3 0.91 31.87 -48.73
N ARG A 4 1.40 30.80 -49.37
CA ARG A 4 1.17 29.40 -49.01
C ARG A 4 2.44 28.95 -48.27
N GLY A 5 2.43 28.85 -46.94
CA GLY A 5 3.68 28.52 -46.25
C GLY A 5 3.65 28.27 -44.74
N SER A 6 2.50 28.17 -44.08
CA SER A 6 2.45 28.00 -42.60
C SER A 6 1.71 26.76 -42.11
N TRP A 7 1.47 25.77 -42.97
CA TRP A 7 0.71 24.57 -42.59
C TRP A 7 1.56 23.30 -42.38
N ILE A 8 2.87 23.35 -42.58
CA ILE A 8 3.76 22.18 -42.41
C ILE A 8 4.50 22.23 -41.06
N LEU A 9 4.76 23.43 -40.52
CA LEU A 9 5.48 23.61 -39.25
C LEU A 9 4.62 23.35 -37.99
N SER A 10 3.30 23.30 -38.12
CA SER A 10 2.39 23.05 -36.97
C SER A 10 2.16 21.57 -36.67
N PHE A 11 2.56 20.65 -37.56
CA PHE A 11 2.37 19.20 -37.36
C PHE A 11 3.55 18.52 -36.63
N ALA A 12 4.74 19.12 -36.63
CA ALA A 12 5.93 18.54 -36.00
C ALA A 12 6.03 18.79 -34.49
N LEU A 13 5.37 19.84 -33.95
CA LEU A 13 5.43 20.17 -32.53
C LEU A 13 4.37 19.42 -31.68
N ALA A 14 3.34 18.86 -32.30
CA ALA A 14 2.28 18.12 -31.60
C ALA A 14 2.66 16.68 -31.23
N LEU A 15 3.76 16.13 -31.76
CA LEU A 15 4.18 14.74 -31.50
C LEU A 15 5.14 14.60 -30.30
N ALA A 16 5.73 15.70 -29.81
CA ALA A 16 6.75 15.66 -28.75
C ALA A 16 6.19 15.68 -27.31
N LEU A 17 4.87 15.90 -27.12
CA LEU A 17 4.26 16.01 -25.79
C LEU A 17 3.59 14.72 -25.26
N SER A 18 3.70 13.61 -25.99
CA SER A 18 3.01 12.36 -25.64
C SER A 18 3.85 11.38 -24.81
N LEU A 19 5.09 11.72 -24.46
CA LEU A 19 5.97 10.92 -23.58
C LEU A 19 5.93 11.40 -22.13
N SER A 20 4.76 11.82 -21.64
CA SER A 20 4.54 11.84 -20.19
C SER A 20 4.41 10.39 -19.76
N GLY A 21 5.52 9.77 -19.38
CA GLY A 21 5.52 8.44 -18.79
C GLY A 21 4.55 8.44 -17.62
N ALA A 22 3.46 7.68 -17.75
CA ALA A 22 2.59 7.41 -16.63
C ALA A 22 3.47 6.80 -15.54
N ALA A 23 3.60 7.49 -14.41
CA ALA A 23 4.21 6.91 -13.22
C ALA A 23 3.38 5.66 -12.89
N MET A 24 3.92 4.48 -13.23
CA MET A 24 3.29 3.22 -12.88
C MET A 24 3.25 3.15 -11.36
N ALA A 25 2.06 2.88 -10.82
CA ALA A 25 1.93 2.58 -9.40
C ALA A 25 2.93 1.49 -9.03
N ALA A 26 3.45 1.56 -7.80
CA ALA A 26 4.45 0.61 -7.37
C ALA A 26 3.92 -0.83 -7.44
N ASP A 27 4.68 -1.76 -8.03
CA ASP A 27 4.30 -3.17 -8.07
C ASP A 27 4.20 -3.72 -6.65
N PHE A 28 3.19 -4.56 -6.47
CA PHE A 28 2.96 -5.26 -5.22
C PHE A 28 3.89 -6.47 -5.14
N LEU A 29 4.45 -6.70 -3.96
CA LEU A 29 5.29 -7.84 -3.65
C LEU A 29 4.51 -8.97 -2.96
N GLY A 30 3.28 -8.68 -2.52
CA GLY A 30 2.44 -9.57 -1.75
C GLY A 30 2.82 -9.62 -0.26
N PRO A 31 1.86 -10.03 0.60
CA PRO A 31 2.03 -9.99 2.05
C PRO A 31 3.14 -10.90 2.57
N GLU A 32 3.45 -12.01 1.89
CA GLU A 32 4.54 -12.92 2.27
C GLU A 32 5.91 -12.24 2.23
N SER A 33 6.12 -11.31 1.31
CA SER A 33 7.37 -10.54 1.20
C SER A 33 7.59 -9.66 2.43
N CYS A 34 6.50 -9.17 3.06
CA CYS A 34 6.56 -8.35 4.26
C CYS A 34 6.96 -9.17 5.50
N LYS A 35 6.57 -10.44 5.57
CA LYS A 35 6.77 -11.34 6.72
C LYS A 35 8.23 -11.47 7.15
N GLY A 36 9.17 -11.47 6.20
CA GLY A 36 10.59 -11.66 6.48
C GLY A 36 11.18 -10.60 7.42
N CYS A 37 10.68 -9.36 7.35
CA CYS A 37 11.12 -8.26 8.21
C CYS A 37 10.07 -7.86 9.27
N HIS A 38 8.79 -8.15 9.01
CA HIS A 38 7.66 -7.79 9.87
C HIS A 38 6.80 -9.01 10.29
N PRO A 39 7.38 -10.04 10.95
CA PRO A 39 6.66 -11.28 11.26
C PRO A 39 5.46 -11.04 12.17
N ALA A 40 5.61 -10.24 13.23
CA ALA A 40 4.51 -9.94 14.15
C ALA A 40 3.34 -9.19 13.47
N ALA A 41 3.65 -8.30 12.52
CA ALA A 41 2.61 -7.56 11.81
C ALA A 41 1.88 -8.46 10.82
N TYR A 42 2.62 -9.32 10.12
CA TYR A 42 2.07 -10.35 9.26
C TYR A 42 1.14 -11.30 10.03
N ASP A 43 1.56 -11.77 11.21
CA ASP A 43 0.75 -12.68 12.04
C ASP A 43 -0.54 -12.01 12.53
N ALA A 44 -0.49 -10.72 12.89
CA ALA A 44 -1.68 -9.95 13.24
C ALA A 44 -2.62 -9.76 12.03
N TRP A 45 -2.06 -9.44 10.85
CA TRP A 45 -2.84 -9.32 9.62
C TRP A 45 -3.51 -10.64 9.23
N MET A 46 -2.80 -11.76 9.27
CA MET A 46 -3.35 -13.10 8.95
C MET A 46 -4.56 -13.48 9.82
N GLN A 47 -4.58 -13.02 11.06
CA GLN A 47 -5.70 -13.24 11.98
C GLN A 47 -6.89 -12.30 11.73
N SER A 48 -6.69 -11.24 10.95
CA SER A 48 -7.72 -10.25 10.64
C SER A 48 -8.72 -10.75 9.58
N LYS A 49 -9.83 -10.01 9.46
CA LYS A 49 -10.79 -10.22 8.37
C LYS A 49 -10.27 -9.75 7.01
N HIS A 50 -9.30 -8.83 6.97
CA HIS A 50 -8.74 -8.32 5.73
C HIS A 50 -7.96 -9.39 4.96
N ALA A 51 -7.17 -10.21 5.67
CA ALA A 51 -6.43 -11.32 5.07
C ALA A 51 -7.32 -12.39 4.40
N ARG A 52 -8.61 -12.43 4.78
CA ARG A 52 -9.61 -13.37 4.29
C ARG A 52 -10.82 -12.67 3.67
N ALA A 53 -10.67 -11.41 3.25
CA ALA A 53 -11.80 -10.58 2.86
C ALA A 53 -12.58 -11.21 1.70
N GLY A 54 -11.88 -11.81 0.74
CA GLY A 54 -12.48 -12.49 -0.41
C GLY A 54 -13.30 -13.75 -0.05
N ASP A 55 -12.99 -14.39 1.09
CA ASP A 55 -13.61 -15.67 1.48
C ASP A 55 -15.08 -15.52 1.86
N SER A 56 -15.52 -14.30 2.21
CA SER A 56 -16.93 -14.02 2.50
C SER A 56 -17.79 -13.86 1.24
N LEU A 57 -17.18 -13.82 0.05
CA LEU A 57 -17.90 -13.65 -1.21
C LEU A 57 -18.29 -15.00 -1.82
N SER A 58 -19.50 -15.06 -2.38
CA SER A 58 -19.89 -16.14 -3.30
C SER A 58 -19.10 -16.09 -4.61
N GLU A 59 -19.07 -17.19 -5.36
CA GLU A 59 -18.39 -17.24 -6.67
C GLU A 59 -18.87 -16.17 -7.66
N ALA A 60 -20.16 -15.81 -7.61
CA ALA A 60 -20.72 -14.75 -8.44
C ALA A 60 -20.18 -13.37 -8.02
N GLN A 61 -20.10 -13.11 -6.71
CA GLN A 61 -19.57 -11.86 -6.17
C GLN A 61 -18.06 -11.73 -6.38
N GLN A 62 -17.31 -12.83 -6.38
CA GLN A 62 -15.88 -12.84 -6.71
C GLN A 62 -15.59 -12.42 -8.17
N LYS A 63 -16.62 -12.32 -9.02
CA LYS A 63 -16.53 -11.82 -10.41
C LYS A 63 -17.13 -10.42 -10.58
N ASP A 64 -17.74 -9.86 -9.52
CA ASP A 64 -18.35 -8.53 -9.55
C ASP A 64 -17.35 -7.48 -9.05
N ALA A 65 -16.95 -6.57 -9.93
CA ALA A 65 -16.01 -5.49 -9.62
C ALA A 65 -16.46 -4.62 -8.44
N ARG A 66 -17.77 -4.51 -8.18
CA ARG A 66 -18.31 -3.75 -7.04
C ARG A 66 -18.02 -4.44 -5.70
N CYS A 67 -17.94 -5.77 -5.68
CA CYS A 67 -17.56 -6.51 -4.48
C CYS A 67 -16.03 -6.51 -4.33
N LEU A 68 -15.32 -6.70 -5.44
CA LEU A 68 -13.86 -6.73 -5.45
C LEU A 68 -13.23 -5.38 -5.07
N SER A 69 -13.91 -4.26 -5.31
CA SER A 69 -13.43 -2.92 -4.91
C SER A 69 -13.12 -2.78 -3.41
N CYS A 70 -13.66 -3.66 -2.56
CA CYS A 70 -13.40 -3.69 -1.12
C CYS A 70 -12.80 -5.01 -0.65
N HIS A 71 -13.18 -6.13 -1.27
CA HIS A 71 -12.78 -7.45 -0.80
C HIS A 71 -11.50 -7.98 -1.46
N ALA A 72 -11.09 -7.40 -2.59
CA ALA A 72 -9.81 -7.67 -3.25
C ALA A 72 -9.45 -6.49 -4.18
N PRO A 73 -9.29 -5.26 -3.63
CA PRO A 73 -9.21 -4.03 -4.41
C PRO A 73 -8.08 -4.01 -5.43
N ASP A 74 -7.00 -4.72 -5.13
CA ASP A 74 -5.78 -4.77 -5.94
C ASP A 74 -5.75 -5.97 -6.90
N GLN A 75 -6.80 -6.80 -6.95
CA GLN A 75 -6.81 -8.02 -7.77
C GLN A 75 -6.74 -7.71 -9.27
N ALA A 76 -7.48 -6.70 -9.73
CA ALA A 76 -7.51 -6.35 -11.15
C ALA A 76 -6.23 -5.66 -11.64
N SER A 77 -5.60 -4.86 -10.77
CA SER A 77 -4.43 -4.05 -11.12
C SER A 77 -3.10 -4.73 -10.81
N GLN A 78 -3.05 -5.57 -9.78
CA GLN A 78 -1.83 -6.17 -9.24
C GLN A 78 -1.89 -7.70 -9.13
N GLY A 79 -3.03 -8.32 -9.44
CA GLY A 79 -3.21 -9.77 -9.30
C GLY A 79 -3.25 -10.25 -7.84
N VAL A 80 -3.37 -9.33 -6.88
CA VAL A 80 -3.36 -9.64 -5.44
C VAL A 80 -4.79 -9.78 -4.92
N GLY A 81 -5.11 -10.97 -4.42
CA GLY A 81 -6.38 -11.23 -3.75
C GLY A 81 -6.44 -10.63 -2.34
N HIS A 82 -7.66 -10.46 -1.83
CA HIS A 82 -7.93 -9.96 -0.48
C HIS A 82 -7.45 -8.51 -0.22
N VAL A 83 -7.59 -8.04 1.02
CA VAL A 83 -7.01 -6.78 1.47
C VAL A 83 -5.69 -7.09 2.16
N THR A 84 -4.59 -6.61 1.60
CA THR A 84 -3.22 -6.95 2.05
C THR A 84 -2.50 -5.76 2.65
N CYS A 85 -1.24 -5.97 3.05
CA CYS A 85 -0.36 -4.91 3.57
C CYS A 85 -0.34 -3.69 2.65
N GLU A 86 -0.18 -3.96 1.35
CA GLU A 86 0.07 -2.95 0.31
C GLU A 86 -1.22 -2.23 -0.10
N THR A 87 -2.39 -2.80 0.19
CA THR A 87 -3.68 -2.10 0.06
C THR A 87 -3.73 -0.85 0.96
N CYS A 88 -3.11 -0.90 2.14
CA CYS A 88 -3.02 0.23 3.07
C CYS A 88 -1.72 1.03 2.94
N HIS A 89 -0.61 0.34 2.67
CA HIS A 89 0.75 0.91 2.70
C HIS A 89 1.33 1.26 1.33
N GLY A 90 0.60 1.04 0.24
CA GLY A 90 1.10 1.19 -1.13
C GLY A 90 2.02 0.04 -1.55
N GLY A 91 2.36 -0.05 -2.84
CA GLY A 91 3.19 -1.12 -3.38
C GLY A 91 4.62 -1.13 -2.83
N GLY A 92 5.08 -2.30 -2.40
CA GLY A 92 6.32 -2.50 -1.66
C GLY A 92 7.60 -2.56 -2.48
N GLN A 93 7.53 -2.53 -3.82
CA GLN A 93 8.70 -2.74 -4.68
C GLN A 93 9.88 -1.81 -4.34
N TYR A 94 9.62 -0.55 -3.96
CA TYR A 94 10.68 0.43 -3.72
C TYR A 94 11.03 0.63 -2.25
N TYR A 95 10.14 0.31 -1.32
CA TYR A 95 10.41 0.48 0.12
C TYR A 95 10.78 -0.82 0.84
N SER A 96 10.64 -1.99 0.21
CA SER A 96 11.09 -3.27 0.77
C SER A 96 12.61 -3.44 0.91
N PRO A 97 13.48 -2.81 0.10
CA PRO A 97 14.93 -2.93 0.29
C PRO A 97 15.34 -2.44 1.69
N ASN A 98 16.19 -3.23 2.36
CA ASN A 98 16.57 -3.00 3.74
C ASN A 98 17.11 -1.59 4.04
N TYR A 99 17.84 -0.99 3.09
CA TYR A 99 18.40 0.35 3.27
C TYR A 99 17.33 1.45 3.15
N VAL A 100 16.29 1.23 2.34
CA VAL A 100 15.16 2.15 2.22
C VAL A 100 14.26 2.04 3.45
N MET A 101 13.88 0.83 3.83
CA MET A 101 12.96 0.59 4.96
C MET A 101 13.48 1.15 6.31
N LYS A 102 14.81 1.27 6.46
CA LYS A 102 15.44 1.85 7.66
C LYS A 102 15.40 3.37 7.70
N ASP A 103 15.12 4.01 6.57
CA ASP A 103 14.97 5.46 6.44
C ASP A 103 13.49 5.78 6.17
N ALA A 104 12.81 6.28 7.18
CA ALA A 104 11.38 6.52 7.12
C ALA A 104 10.99 7.67 6.17
N GLU A 105 11.91 8.60 5.89
CA GLU A 105 11.67 9.67 4.93
C GLU A 105 11.82 9.12 3.52
N LEU A 106 12.90 8.37 3.26
CA LEU A 106 13.13 7.74 1.96
C LEU A 106 12.02 6.74 1.62
N ALA A 107 11.59 5.91 2.57
CA ALA A 107 10.51 4.95 2.36
C ALA A 107 9.21 5.63 1.90
N ARG A 108 8.83 6.74 2.55
CA ARG A 108 7.65 7.54 2.15
C ARG A 108 7.85 8.20 0.79
N LEU A 109 9.03 8.74 0.54
CA LEU A 109 9.36 9.38 -0.72
C LEU A 109 9.22 8.42 -1.91
N VAL A 110 9.52 7.14 -1.72
CA VAL A 110 9.45 6.11 -2.76
C VAL A 110 8.14 5.30 -2.77
N GLY A 111 7.15 5.68 -1.97
CA GLY A 111 5.79 5.17 -2.10
C GLY A 111 5.17 4.48 -0.88
N LEU A 112 5.85 4.42 0.27
CA LEU A 112 5.22 3.97 1.51
C LEU A 112 4.12 4.95 1.94
N VAL A 113 2.91 4.45 2.12
CA VAL A 113 1.75 5.22 2.57
C VAL A 113 1.49 4.96 4.06
N ASP A 114 1.30 6.04 4.82
CA ASP A 114 0.70 5.99 6.15
C ASP A 114 -0.83 6.14 5.99
N PRO A 115 -1.63 5.08 6.22
CA PRO A 115 -3.07 5.12 5.95
C PRO A 115 -3.78 6.09 6.89
N SER A 116 -4.66 6.92 6.32
CA SER A 116 -5.55 7.82 7.06
C SER A 116 -6.94 7.21 7.24
N GLU A 117 -7.78 7.82 8.08
CA GLU A 117 -9.19 7.44 8.20
C GLU A 117 -9.92 7.43 6.84
N LYS A 118 -9.56 8.37 5.95
CA LYS A 118 -10.10 8.43 4.59
C LYS A 118 -9.79 7.14 3.81
N ALA A 119 -8.59 6.59 3.96
CA ALA A 119 -8.22 5.34 3.30
C ALA A 119 -9.11 4.17 3.77
N CYS A 120 -9.40 4.10 5.07
CA CYS A 120 -10.31 3.09 5.61
C CYS A 120 -11.74 3.25 5.07
N ARG A 121 -12.18 4.51 4.94
CA ARG A 121 -13.52 4.83 4.44
C ARG A 121 -13.72 4.60 2.94
N ASN A 122 -12.66 4.31 2.18
CA ASN A 122 -12.81 3.87 0.79
C ASN A 122 -13.62 2.56 0.66
N CYS A 123 -13.64 1.75 1.72
CA CYS A 123 -14.42 0.51 1.79
C CYS A 123 -15.42 0.51 2.95
N HIS A 124 -15.12 1.24 4.03
CA HIS A 124 -15.99 1.41 5.19
C HIS A 124 -16.79 2.71 5.14
N ASP A 125 -17.65 2.82 4.14
CA ASP A 125 -18.59 3.93 3.99
C ASP A 125 -20.06 3.47 4.21
N ALA A 126 -21.00 4.36 3.90
CA ALA A 126 -22.43 4.09 4.03
C ALA A 126 -22.98 3.11 2.98
N SER A 127 -22.23 2.83 1.91
CA SER A 127 -22.61 1.85 0.89
C SER A 127 -22.21 0.43 1.26
N SER A 128 -21.32 0.26 2.24
CA SER A 128 -20.92 -1.04 2.77
C SER A 128 -22.06 -1.69 3.57
N PRO A 129 -22.43 -2.95 3.26
CA PRO A 129 -23.49 -3.66 3.97
C PRO A 129 -23.02 -4.04 5.39
N SER A 130 -23.33 -3.20 6.38
CA SER A 130 -23.02 -3.45 7.79
C SER A 130 -24.22 -3.15 8.69
N LEU A 131 -24.41 -4.00 9.71
CA LEU A 131 -25.43 -3.82 10.75
C LEU A 131 -25.13 -2.64 11.69
N LYS A 132 -23.86 -2.22 11.75
CA LYS A 132 -23.42 -1.11 12.61
C LYS A 132 -22.61 -0.10 11.78
N PRO A 133 -22.77 1.21 12.03
CA PRO A 133 -21.92 2.22 11.42
C PRO A 133 -20.43 1.97 11.73
N PHE A 134 -19.57 2.25 10.75
CA PHE A 134 -18.13 2.14 10.95
C PHE A 134 -17.63 3.22 11.92
N ASN A 135 -17.00 2.79 13.00
CA ASN A 135 -16.25 3.63 13.92
C ASN A 135 -14.75 3.41 13.69
N PHE A 136 -14.06 4.44 13.18
CA PHE A 136 -12.64 4.35 12.84
C PHE A 136 -11.76 4.05 14.05
N VAL A 137 -11.94 4.79 15.15
CA VAL A 137 -11.11 4.68 16.36
C VAL A 137 -11.24 3.30 17.01
N GLU A 138 -12.45 2.73 17.04
CA GLU A 138 -12.67 1.38 17.56
C GLU A 138 -12.14 0.31 16.63
N SER A 139 -12.40 0.43 15.32
CA SER A 139 -12.00 -0.58 14.33
C SER A 139 -10.48 -0.65 14.16
N LEU A 140 -9.80 0.48 14.31
CA LEU A 140 -8.33 0.54 14.21
C LEU A 140 -7.66 -0.34 15.27
N LYS A 141 -8.27 -0.54 16.45
CA LYS A 141 -7.76 -1.45 17.49
C LYS A 141 -7.74 -2.90 17.03
N ALA A 142 -8.65 -3.31 16.15
CA ALA A 142 -8.71 -4.66 15.59
C ALA A 142 -7.66 -4.90 14.48
N ILE A 143 -6.99 -3.82 14.03
CA ILE A 143 -5.95 -3.86 13.00
C ILE A 143 -4.56 -3.66 13.63
N ASP A 144 -4.44 -3.48 14.95
CA ASP A 144 -3.16 -3.20 15.60
C ASP A 144 -2.11 -4.28 15.28
N HIS A 145 -1.14 -3.88 14.46
CA HIS A 145 -0.01 -4.68 14.04
C HIS A 145 1.31 -3.91 14.26
N TRP A 146 1.28 -2.82 15.04
CA TRP A 146 2.43 -1.96 15.32
C TRP A 146 2.83 -1.99 16.80
N SER A 147 1.92 -2.20 17.74
CA SER A 147 2.21 -2.06 19.17
C SER A 147 3.24 -3.08 19.67
N ALA A 148 3.12 -4.34 19.24
CA ALA A 148 4.11 -5.38 19.55
C ALA A 148 5.50 -5.05 19.00
N ALA A 149 5.58 -4.47 17.80
CA ALA A 149 6.85 -4.09 17.19
C ALA A 149 7.46 -2.84 17.84
N ARG A 150 6.64 -1.86 18.23
CA ARG A 150 7.10 -0.62 18.88
C ARG A 150 7.61 -0.87 20.29
N THR A 151 6.92 -1.70 21.08
CA THR A 151 7.39 -2.08 22.43
C THR A 151 8.76 -2.76 22.39
N GLY A 152 8.98 -3.68 21.44
CA GLY A 152 10.29 -4.30 21.23
C GLY A 152 11.39 -3.34 20.77
N LYS A 153 11.05 -2.32 19.96
CA LYS A 153 12.00 -1.27 19.54
C LYS A 153 12.33 -0.30 20.67
N SER A 154 11.35 0.12 21.47
CA SER A 154 11.55 0.96 22.66
C SER A 154 12.52 0.31 23.64
N ALA A 155 12.28 -0.97 23.98
CA ALA A 155 13.15 -1.72 24.87
C ALA A 155 14.60 -1.84 24.35
N ARG A 156 14.79 -1.94 23.03
CA ARG A 156 16.13 -1.98 22.40
C ARG A 156 16.80 -0.60 22.34
N ALA A 157 16.03 0.47 22.18
CA ALA A 157 16.55 1.84 22.22
C ALA A 157 17.01 2.25 23.63
N GLU A 158 16.39 1.68 24.68
CA GLU A 158 16.78 1.87 26.08
C GLU A 158 18.00 1.05 26.50
N THR A 159 18.43 0.07 25.70
CA THR A 159 19.66 -0.68 25.96
C THR A 159 20.84 0.06 25.29
N PRO A 160 21.88 0.50 26.04
CA PRO A 160 23.01 1.21 25.46
C PRO A 160 23.67 0.36 24.35
N SER A 161 23.85 0.96 23.18
CA SER A 161 24.57 0.33 22.08
C SER A 161 26.00 0.00 22.55
N PRO A 162 26.51 -1.23 22.36
CA PRO A 162 27.86 -1.58 22.81
C PRO A 162 28.88 -0.65 22.11
N GLU A 163 29.75 -0.04 22.91
CA GLU A 163 30.79 0.85 22.39
C GLU A 163 31.63 0.12 21.32
N PRO A 164 32.00 0.79 20.23
CA PRO A 164 32.82 0.18 19.20
C PRO A 164 34.17 -0.24 19.80
N VAL A 165 34.42 -1.55 19.80
CA VAL A 165 35.68 -2.13 20.26
C VAL A 165 36.81 -1.57 19.40
N LYS A 166 37.60 -0.66 19.99
CA LYS A 166 38.84 -0.16 19.38
C LYS A 166 39.81 -1.34 19.23
N LYS A 167 39.96 -1.84 18.00
CA LYS A 167 41.03 -2.77 17.67
C LYS A 167 42.37 -2.03 17.80
N LYS A 168 43.26 -2.54 18.64
CA LYS A 168 44.66 -2.10 18.74
C LYS A 168 45.47 -2.61 17.56
#